data_AF-A0A5Q4H2D3-F1
#
_entry.id   AF-A0A5Q4H2D3-F1
#
_cell.length_a   1.000
_cell.length_b   1.000
_cell.length_c   1.000
_cell.angle_alpha   90.00
_cell.angle_beta   90.00
_cell.angle_gamma   90.00
#
_symmetry.space_group_name_H-M   'P 1'
#
loop_
_entity.id
_entity.type
_entity.pdbx_description
1 polymer ?
#
loop_
_entity_poly.entity_id
_entity_poly.type
_entity_poly.pdbx_seq_one_letter_code
_entity_poly.pdbx_strand_id
1 'polypeptide(L)'
;MPRGATTMTVRLSGTLSDFVAANVGENGAYENISEYVRDLIRRDKERAERETFDRLQAELKLAFAAPDDAYKPLTAADVIARNQV
;
A
#
# COMPACT_ATOMS: atom_id res chain seq x y z
N MET A 1 -18.04 -5.88 -14.73
CA MET A 1 -17.31 -7.14 -14.99
C MET A 1 -16.81 -7.67 -13.67
N PRO A 2 -17.23 -8.86 -13.19
CA PRO A 2 -16.59 -9.45 -12.02
C PRO A 2 -15.13 -9.73 -12.37
N ARG A 3 -14.19 -9.15 -11.60
CA ARG A 3 -12.77 -9.49 -11.76
C ARG A 3 -12.62 -10.95 -11.34
N GLY A 4 -12.26 -11.82 -12.29
CA GLY A 4 -12.04 -13.24 -12.02
C GLY A 4 -10.91 -13.45 -11.00
N ALA A 5 -10.93 -14.61 -10.34
CA ALA A 5 -9.81 -15.02 -9.49
C ALA A 5 -8.53 -15.16 -10.34
N THR A 6 -7.42 -14.61 -9.84
CA THR A 6 -6.09 -14.82 -10.43
C THR A 6 -5.44 -16.03 -9.75
N THR A 7 -5.07 -17.03 -10.54
CA THR A 7 -4.32 -18.20 -10.05
C THR A 7 -2.83 -17.90 -10.09
N MET A 8 -2.12 -18.18 -9.00
CA MET A 8 -0.67 -18.03 -8.88
C MET A 8 -0.06 -19.31 -8.32
N THR A 9 0.98 -19.83 -8.97
CA THR A 9 1.76 -20.97 -8.46
C THR A 9 3.03 -20.43 -7.81
N VAL A 10 3.23 -20.74 -6.53
CA VAL A 10 4.40 -20.31 -5.76
C VAL A 10 5.23 -21.52 -5.37
N ARG A 11 6.54 -21.46 -5.61
CA ARG A 11 7.48 -22.47 -5.12
C ARG A 11 8.21 -21.92 -3.90
N LEU A 12 8.05 -22.61 -2.78
CA LEU A 12 8.81 -22.36 -1.56
C LEU A 12 9.92 -23.40 -1.42
N SER A 13 11.06 -23.02 -0.84
CA SER A 13 12.18 -23.93 -0.64
C SER A 13 12.94 -23.61 0.64
N GLY A 14 13.59 -24.62 1.22
CA GLY A 14 14.37 -24.50 2.45
C GLY A 14 13.54 -23.95 3.61
N THR A 15 14.14 -23.00 4.34
CA THR A 15 13.60 -22.42 5.57
C THR A 15 12.21 -21.79 5.41
N LEU A 16 11.88 -21.24 4.24
CA LEU A 16 10.55 -20.68 3.97
C LEU A 16 9.48 -21.77 3.87
N SER A 17 9.83 -22.93 3.30
CA SER A 17 8.91 -24.07 3.24
C SER A 17 8.63 -24.59 4.65
N ASP A 18 9.67 -24.74 5.47
CA ASP A 18 9.56 -25.22 6.85
C ASP A 18 8.73 -24.26 7.71
N PHE A 19 8.96 -22.95 7.54
CA PHE A 19 8.20 -21.91 8.23
C PHE A 19 6.71 -21.96 7.88
N VAL A 20 6.36 -22.06 6.60
CA VAL A 20 4.95 -22.16 6.19
C VAL A 20 4.33 -23.46 6.68
N ALA A 21 5.04 -24.58 6.61
CA ALA A 21 4.56 -25.86 7.12
C ALA A 21 4.28 -25.84 8.63
N ALA A 22 5.06 -25.10 9.42
CA ALA A 22 4.82 -24.93 10.85
C ALA A 22 3.61 -24.05 11.19
N ASN A 23 3.15 -23.22 10.24
CA ASN A 23 2.04 -22.28 10.44
C ASN A 23 0.73 -22.75 9.79
N VAL A 24 0.76 -23.84 9.02
CA VAL A 24 -0.37 -24.33 8.21
C VAL A 24 -0.70 -25.78 8.58
N GLY A 25 -1.99 -26.09 8.75
CA GLY A 25 -2.49 -27.43 9.06
C GLY A 25 -3.29 -27.45 10.36
N GLU A 26 -3.58 -28.64 10.89
CA GLU A 26 -4.50 -28.85 12.03
C GLU A 26 -4.07 -28.10 13.30
N ASN A 27 -2.76 -27.95 13.52
CA ASN A 27 -2.18 -27.22 14.65
C ASN A 27 -1.62 -25.85 14.24
N GLY A 28 -1.77 -25.45 12.98
CA GLY A 28 -1.30 -24.18 12.44
C GLY A 28 -2.30 -23.05 12.63
N ALA A 29 -1.85 -21.81 12.48
CA ALA A 29 -2.73 -20.64 12.52
C ALA A 29 -3.60 -20.51 11.25
N TYR A 30 -3.31 -21.29 10.21
CA TYR A 30 -4.01 -21.27 8.93
C TYR A 30 -4.33 -22.70 8.47
N GLU A 31 -5.47 -22.88 7.80
CA GLU A 31 -5.91 -24.19 7.33
C GLU A 31 -5.10 -24.67 6.12
N ASN A 32 -4.71 -23.74 5.23
CA ASN A 32 -3.94 -24.06 4.03
C ASN A 32 -3.02 -22.89 3.60
N ILE A 33 -2.06 -23.22 2.73
CA ILE A 33 -1.06 -22.27 2.22
C ILE A 33 -1.74 -21.11 1.48
N SER A 34 -2.79 -21.40 0.71
CA SER A 34 -3.49 -20.37 -0.08
C SER A 34 -4.16 -19.33 0.82
N GLU A 35 -4.67 -19.73 1.99
CA GLU A 35 -5.18 -18.81 3.00
C GLU A 35 -4.05 -17.95 3.57
N TYR A 36 -2.94 -18.58 3.97
CA TYR A 36 -1.79 -17.86 4.50
C TYR A 36 -1.26 -16.81 3.52
N VAL A 37 -1.09 -17.18 2.24
CA VAL A 37 -0.65 -16.24 1.19
C VAL A 37 -1.67 -15.12 0.96
N ARG A 38 -2.98 -15.42 0.95
CA ARG A 38 -4.02 -14.39 0.83
C ARG A 38 -3.96 -13.39 1.98
N ASP A 39 -3.71 -13.86 3.19
CA ASP A 39 -3.57 -12.97 4.34
C ASP A 39 -2.29 -12.12 4.27
N LEU A 40 -1.15 -12.72 3.86
CA LEU A 40 0.08 -11.97 3.63
C LEU A 40 -0.10 -10.85 2.59
N ILE A 41 -0.76 -11.15 1.46
CA ILE A 41 -1.04 -10.15 0.42
C ILE A 41 -1.95 -9.03 0.96
N ARG A 42 -2.93 -9.36 1.81
CA ARG A 42 -3.80 -8.36 2.42
C ARG A 42 -3.00 -7.43 3.33
N ARG A 43 -2.15 -7.98 4.20
CA ARG A 43 -1.29 -7.20 5.11
C ARG A 43 -0.26 -6.36 4.35
N ASP A 44 0.29 -6.89 3.27
CA ASP A 44 1.21 -6.16 2.39
C ASP A 44 0.52 -4.96 1.74
N LYS A 45 -0.67 -5.19 1.18
CA LYS A 45 -1.52 -4.12 0.62
C LYS A 45 -1.84 -3.05 1.66
N GLU A 46 -2.31 -3.44 2.84
CA GLU A 46 -2.66 -2.51 3.93
C GLU A 46 -1.45 -1.68 4.38
N ARG A 47 -0.27 -2.30 4.45
CA ARG A 47 0.98 -1.60 4.77
C ARG A 47 1.32 -0.57 3.70
N ALA A 48 1.30 -0.95 2.43
CA ALA A 48 1.61 -0.04 1.33
C ALA A 48 0.62 1.14 1.24
N GLU A 49 -0.67 0.88 1.45
CA GLU A 49 -1.70 1.93 1.49
C GLU A 49 -1.48 2.88 2.68
N ARG A 50 -1.15 2.36 3.85
CA ARG A 50 -0.85 3.19 5.02
C ARG A 50 0.40 4.03 4.83
N GLU A 51 1.48 3.45 4.31
CA GLU A 51 2.74 4.19 4.07
C GLU A 51 2.54 5.32 3.06
N THR A 52 1.77 5.09 1.98
CA THR A 52 1.47 6.13 1.00
C THR A 52 0.60 7.24 1.59
N PHE A 53 -0.40 6.89 2.40
CA PHE A 53 -1.23 7.85 3.12
C PHE A 53 -0.43 8.68 4.12
N ASP A 54 0.36 8.04 4.98
CA ASP A 54 1.14 8.70 6.03
C ASP A 54 2.16 9.67 5.43
N ARG A 55 2.78 9.29 4.30
CA ARG A 55 3.68 10.17 3.56
C ARG A 55 2.96 11.43 3.06
N LEU A 56 1.81 11.28 2.41
CA LEU A 56 1.03 12.41 1.91
C LEU A 56 0.53 13.29 3.06
N GLN A 57 0.08 12.68 4.16
CA GLN A 57 -0.37 13.40 5.33
C GLN A 57 0.77 14.22 5.94
N ALA A 58 1.98 13.66 6.04
CA ALA A 58 3.15 14.37 6.57
C ALA A 58 3.53 15.57 5.69
N GLU A 59 3.54 15.39 4.37
CA GLU A 59 3.82 16.45 3.41
C GLU A 59 2.80 17.60 3.52
N LEU A 60 1.51 17.26 3.54
CA LEU A 60 0.45 18.26 3.69
C LEU A 60 0.50 18.96 5.04
N LYS A 61 0.72 18.22 6.14
CA LYS A 61 0.85 18.82 7.49
C LYS A 61 1.98 19.85 7.53
N LEU A 62 3.12 19.57 6.89
CA LEU A 62 4.22 20.51 6.79
C LEU A 62 3.83 21.75 5.97
N ALA A 63 3.19 21.56 4.82
CA ALA A 63 2.77 22.66 3.94
C ALA A 63 1.69 23.56 4.57
N PHE A 64 0.78 22.99 5.37
CA PHE A 64 -0.27 23.73 6.08
C PHE A 64 0.17 24.34 7.41
N ALA A 65 1.33 23.95 7.94
CA ALA A 65 1.92 24.59 9.11
C ALA A 65 2.61 25.93 8.78
N ALA A 66 2.71 26.29 7.50
CA ALA A 66 3.23 27.58 7.07
C ALA A 66 2.30 28.71 7.55
N PRO A 67 2.86 29.85 8.01
CA PRO A 67 2.05 30.99 8.42
C PRO A 67 1.29 31.59 7.23
N ASP A 68 0.18 32.25 7.52
CA ASP A 68 -0.73 32.76 6.48
C ASP A 68 -0.05 33.76 5.52
N ASP A 69 0.94 34.50 6.01
CA ASP A 69 1.74 35.47 5.23
C ASP A 69 2.70 34.82 4.23
N ALA A 70 2.99 33.52 4.36
CA ALA A 70 3.76 32.75 3.40
C ALA A 70 2.94 32.38 2.14
N TYR A 71 1.61 32.42 2.22
CA TYR A 71 0.75 32.15 1.07
C TYR A 71 0.65 33.37 0.15
N LYS A 72 0.61 33.11 -1.16
CA LYS A 72 0.45 34.14 -2.19
C LYS A 72 -0.87 33.94 -2.94
N PRO A 73 -1.62 35.03 -3.21
CA PRO A 73 -2.77 34.94 -4.10
C PRO A 73 -2.34 34.36 -5.46
N LEU A 74 -3.10 33.39 -5.96
CA LEU A 74 -2.85 32.74 -7.23
C LEU A 74 -4.18 32.43 -7.90
N THR A 75 -4.36 32.90 -9.13
CA THR A 75 -5.57 32.60 -9.92
C THR A 75 -5.32 31.43 -10.86
N ALA A 76 -6.41 30.80 -11.32
CA ALA A 76 -6.31 29.77 -12.35
C ALA A 76 -5.69 30.30 -13.66
N ALA A 77 -5.94 31.57 -14.01
CA ALA A 77 -5.36 32.21 -15.19
C ALA A 77 -3.83 32.32 -15.10
N ASP A 78 -3.30 32.66 -13.92
CA ASP A 78 -1.85 32.73 -13.67
C ASP A 78 -1.18 31.36 -13.87
N VAL A 79 -1.82 30.28 -13.41
CA VAL A 79 -1.31 28.92 -13.57
C VAL A 79 -1.33 28.47 -15.03
N ILE A 80 -2.42 28.77 -15.76
CA ILE A 80 -2.54 28.42 -17.18
C ILE A 80 -1.47 29.15 -17.99
N ALA A 81 -1.32 30.47 -17.80
CA ALA A 81 -0.33 31.27 -18.49
C ALA A 81 1.12 30.76 -18.25
N ARG A 82 1.43 30.32 -17.03
CA ARG A 82 2.75 29.74 -16.68
C ARG A 82 3.05 28.44 -17.43
N ASN A 83 2.05 27.61 -17.70
CA ASN A 83 2.22 26.27 -18.26
C ASN A 83 2.02 26.21 -19.79
N GLN A 84 1.78 27.32 -20.48
CA GLN A 84 1.63 27.38 -21.94
C GLN A 84 2.96 27.40 -22.72
N VAL A 85 3.96 26.65 -22.25
CA VAL A 85 5.21 26.43 -23.01
C VAL A 85 5.01 25.33 -24.04
#